data_AF-A0A2B5B152-F1
#
_entry.id   AF-A0A2B5B152-F1
#
_cell.length_a   1.000
_cell.length_b   1.000
_cell.length_c   1.000
_cell.angle_alpha   90.00
_cell.angle_beta   90.00
_cell.angle_gamma   90.00
#
_symmetry.space_group_name_H-M   'P 1'
#
loop_
_entity.id
_entity.type
_entity.pdbx_description
1 polymer ?
#
loop_
_entity_poly.entity_id
_entity_poly.type
_entity_poly.pdbx_seq_one_letter_code
_entity_poly.pdbx_strand_id
1 'polypeptide(L)'
;MQERYSRQVLFSGIGEMGQRKIKEKHVLLIGAGALGAANAEALVRMGIGKLTIADRDYVEWSNLQRQQLYTEEDAQQCKPKAIAAAEHLRKINSEVEIVPVVTDVTMQEMEELTKEADLIVDATDNFDTRLLINDISQKENIPWIYGGCIGSYGVTYTILPGETPCFRCLMDHPMGGATCDTAGIIQPAVQMVVAHQVTEAMKILVDDFEALRGTMLSFDIWNNQYLSLKVNRQKKSTCPSCGNVRTYPSLTFEAQMKTEVLCGRNTVQIRPGIKKILNLEEIQKRLQKSVNVKKTPYLLSFLVDEYRFVLFTDGRAFIHGTNDMKMAKRLYAKYIG
;
A
#
# COMPACT_ATOMS: atom_id res chain seq x y z
N MET A 1 16.38 19.23 -17.97
CA MET A 1 16.69 18.05 -17.14
C MET A 1 17.83 18.25 -16.13
N GLN A 2 18.87 19.06 -16.41
CA GLN A 2 20.01 19.26 -15.47
C GLN A 2 19.68 20.09 -14.21
N GLU A 3 18.70 21.01 -14.24
CA GLU A 3 18.45 21.89 -13.08
C GLU A 3 17.72 21.18 -11.93
N ARG A 4 16.65 20.41 -12.22
CA ARG A 4 15.74 19.81 -11.21
C ARG A 4 16.48 18.95 -10.19
N TYR A 5 17.40 18.10 -10.65
CA TYR A 5 18.14 17.16 -9.79
C TYR A 5 19.55 17.64 -9.44
N SER A 6 19.89 18.91 -9.71
CA SER A 6 21.23 19.47 -9.49
C SER A 6 21.73 19.24 -8.06
N ARG A 7 20.87 19.40 -7.05
CA ARG A 7 21.23 19.17 -5.63
C ARG A 7 21.39 17.68 -5.28
N GLN A 8 20.59 16.81 -5.90
CA GLN A 8 20.66 15.37 -5.67
C GLN A 8 21.92 14.77 -6.30
N VAL A 9 22.30 15.23 -7.50
CA VAL A 9 23.52 14.82 -8.21
C VAL A 9 24.80 15.19 -7.46
N LEU A 10 24.79 16.28 -6.67
CA LEU A 10 25.97 16.68 -5.87
C LEU A 10 26.28 15.71 -4.71
N PHE A 11 25.32 14.89 -4.28
CA PHE A 11 25.57 13.88 -3.26
C PHE A 11 26.35 12.71 -3.87
N SER A 12 27.55 12.43 -3.33
CA SER A 12 28.48 11.45 -3.89
C SER A 12 27.93 10.02 -3.96
N GLY A 13 27.00 9.66 -3.06
CA GLY A 13 26.32 8.36 -3.11
C GLY A 13 25.34 8.20 -4.29
N ILE A 14 24.98 9.29 -4.98
CA ILE A 14 24.12 9.27 -6.18
C ILE A 14 24.93 9.69 -7.41
N GLY A 15 25.47 10.91 -7.44
CA GLY A 15 26.18 11.42 -8.61
C GLY A 15 25.32 11.51 -9.88
N GLU A 16 25.94 11.85 -11.01
CA GLU A 16 25.21 11.87 -12.30
C GLU A 16 24.76 10.47 -12.72
N MET A 17 25.61 9.46 -12.49
CA MET A 17 25.32 8.08 -12.88
C MET A 17 24.19 7.47 -12.07
N GLY A 18 24.15 7.67 -10.75
CA GLY A 18 23.04 7.20 -9.92
C GLY A 18 21.73 7.89 -10.29
N GLN A 19 21.75 9.18 -10.63
CA GLN A 19 20.54 9.85 -11.11
C GLN A 19 20.02 9.29 -12.45
N ARG A 20 20.92 8.88 -13.36
CA ARG A 20 20.53 8.19 -14.60
C ARG A 20 19.89 6.84 -14.30
N LYS A 21 20.49 6.05 -13.41
CA LYS A 21 19.90 4.78 -12.95
C LYS A 21 18.50 4.99 -12.38
N ILE A 22 18.33 5.90 -11.41
CA ILE A 22 17.03 6.20 -10.78
C ILE A 22 15.95 6.45 -11.83
N LYS A 23 16.25 7.21 -12.90
CA LYS A 23 15.30 7.53 -13.98
C LYS A 23 14.88 6.34 -14.85
N GLU A 24 15.62 5.25 -14.81
CA GLU A 24 15.30 4.03 -15.56
C GLU A 24 14.53 3.03 -14.69
N LYS A 25 14.44 3.26 -13.37
CA LYS A 25 13.85 2.32 -12.43
C LYS A 25 12.34 2.45 -12.32
N HIS A 26 11.70 1.31 -12.09
CA HIS A 26 10.29 1.17 -11.78
C HIS A 26 10.11 0.74 -10.31
N VAL A 27 9.34 1.53 -9.56
CA VAL A 27 8.96 1.21 -8.18
C VAL A 27 7.48 0.85 -8.10
N LEU A 28 7.19 -0.31 -7.51
CA LEU A 28 5.83 -0.70 -7.13
C LEU A 28 5.56 -0.28 -5.69
N LEU A 29 4.61 0.63 -5.51
CA LEU A 29 4.15 1.08 -4.20
C LEU A 29 2.79 0.45 -3.88
N ILE A 30 2.74 -0.31 -2.79
CA ILE A 30 1.54 -1.01 -2.35
C ILE A 30 0.99 -0.34 -1.10
N GLY A 31 -0.19 0.25 -1.23
CA GLY A 31 -0.78 1.15 -0.25
C GLY A 31 -0.43 2.61 -0.53
N ALA A 32 -1.45 3.45 -0.56
CA ALA A 32 -1.41 4.90 -0.72
C ALA A 32 -1.98 5.60 0.53
N GLY A 33 -1.83 4.98 1.71
CA GLY A 33 -2.15 5.55 3.00
C GLY A 33 -1.12 6.59 3.47
N ALA A 34 -0.87 6.66 4.78
CA ALA A 34 0.05 7.65 5.35
C ALA A 34 1.50 7.46 4.88
N LEU A 35 2.03 6.23 5.02
CA LEU A 35 3.35 5.87 4.50
C LEU A 35 3.38 5.97 2.98
N GLY A 36 2.33 5.51 2.31
CA GLY A 36 2.26 5.43 0.86
C GLY A 36 2.31 6.79 0.19
N ALA A 37 1.47 7.72 0.65
CA ALA A 37 1.43 9.08 0.13
C ALA A 37 2.79 9.79 0.25
N ALA A 38 3.44 9.67 1.41
CA ALA A 38 4.74 10.31 1.65
C ALA A 38 5.88 9.63 0.86
N ASN A 39 5.90 8.29 0.77
CA ASN A 39 6.85 7.57 -0.07
C ASN A 39 6.67 7.93 -1.56
N ALA A 40 5.42 7.93 -2.06
CA ALA A 40 5.13 8.25 -3.45
C ALA A 40 5.64 9.64 -3.84
N GLU A 41 5.41 10.63 -2.98
CA GLU A 41 5.91 11.99 -3.19
C GLU A 41 7.44 12.03 -3.22
N ALA A 42 8.11 11.40 -2.26
CA ALA A 42 9.57 11.36 -2.20
C ALA A 42 10.18 10.65 -3.43
N LEU A 43 9.61 9.53 -3.84
CA LEU A 43 10.00 8.75 -5.02
C LEU A 43 9.84 9.57 -6.33
N VAL A 44 8.71 10.25 -6.49
CA VAL A 44 8.47 11.12 -7.66
C VAL A 44 9.40 12.32 -7.66
N ARG A 45 9.68 12.92 -6.50
CA ARG A 45 10.61 14.06 -6.37
C ARG A 45 12.06 13.68 -6.63
N MET A 46 12.51 12.47 -6.28
CA MET A 46 13.87 12.02 -6.60
C MET A 46 14.06 11.66 -8.08
N GLY A 47 12.97 11.57 -8.84
CA GLY A 47 13.00 11.40 -10.30
C GLY A 47 13.11 9.97 -10.77
N ILE A 48 12.41 9.03 -10.12
CA ILE A 48 12.27 7.65 -10.64
C ILE A 48 11.65 7.64 -12.05
N GLY A 49 11.91 6.60 -12.84
CA GLY A 49 11.33 6.47 -14.18
C GLY A 49 9.83 6.22 -14.14
N LYS A 50 9.42 5.23 -13.34
CA LYS A 50 8.03 4.79 -13.25
C LYS A 50 7.62 4.48 -11.81
N LEU A 51 6.43 4.95 -11.43
CA LEU A 51 5.77 4.63 -10.17
C LEU A 51 4.42 3.97 -10.44
N THR A 52 4.27 2.72 -10.03
CA THR A 52 2.95 2.06 -9.97
C THR A 52 2.41 2.15 -8.55
N ILE A 53 1.21 2.69 -8.37
CA ILE A 53 0.58 2.88 -7.05
C ILE A 53 -0.68 2.02 -6.98
N ALA A 54 -0.66 0.97 -6.16
CA ALA A 54 -1.79 0.09 -5.94
C ALA A 54 -2.46 0.38 -4.59
N ASP A 55 -3.74 0.78 -4.60
CA ASP A 55 -4.52 1.00 -3.37
C ASP A 55 -6.02 0.77 -3.63
N ARG A 56 -6.71 0.21 -2.63
CA ARG A 56 -8.13 -0.17 -2.72
C ARG A 56 -9.10 0.85 -2.12
N ASP A 57 -8.58 1.76 -1.31
CA ASP A 57 -9.35 2.71 -0.54
C ASP A 57 -9.59 4.00 -1.34
N TYR A 58 -10.43 4.85 -0.76
CA TYR A 58 -10.73 6.20 -1.22
C TYR A 58 -10.37 7.20 -0.11
N VAL A 59 -10.23 8.47 -0.46
CA VAL A 59 -9.85 9.52 0.49
C VAL A 59 -11.02 9.80 1.44
N GLU A 60 -10.72 9.84 2.74
CA GLU A 60 -11.66 10.19 3.81
C GLU A 60 -11.16 11.38 4.64
N TRP A 61 -12.07 12.12 5.28
CA TRP A 61 -11.72 13.25 6.15
C TRP A 61 -10.73 12.90 7.26
N SER A 62 -10.90 11.74 7.89
CA SER A 62 -10.00 11.23 8.95
C SER A 62 -8.57 10.93 8.46
N ASN A 63 -8.37 10.90 7.14
CA ASN A 63 -7.08 10.60 6.53
C ASN A 63 -6.21 11.88 6.43
N LEU A 64 -6.82 13.05 6.32
CA LEU A 64 -6.15 14.32 5.98
C LEU A 64 -5.11 14.75 7.02
N GLN A 65 -5.25 14.33 8.30
CA GLN A 65 -4.28 14.65 9.35
C GLN A 65 -2.88 14.05 9.12
N ARG A 66 -2.75 13.00 8.29
CA ARG A 66 -1.48 12.27 8.09
C ARG A 66 -1.14 11.88 6.65
N GLN A 67 -2.07 12.06 5.71
CA GLN A 67 -1.89 11.65 4.30
C GLN A 67 -1.70 12.89 3.43
N GLN A 68 -0.46 13.41 3.41
CA GLN A 68 -0.14 14.75 2.90
C GLN A 68 -0.44 15.00 1.42
N LEU A 69 -0.62 13.95 0.61
CA LEU A 69 -0.97 14.09 -0.81
C LEU A 69 -2.44 14.46 -1.03
N TYR A 70 -3.32 14.26 -0.06
CA TYR A 70 -4.76 14.40 -0.26
C TYR A 70 -5.31 15.70 0.30
N THR A 71 -6.36 16.18 -0.35
CA THR A 71 -7.03 17.44 -0.02
C THR A 71 -8.46 17.21 0.49
N GLU A 72 -9.05 18.26 1.07
CA GLU A 72 -10.48 18.24 1.45
C GLU A 72 -11.40 17.98 0.25
N GLU A 73 -11.04 18.47 -0.94
CA GLU A 73 -11.80 18.23 -2.16
C GLU A 73 -11.79 16.73 -2.52
N ASP A 74 -10.64 16.06 -2.42
CA ASP A 74 -10.54 14.62 -2.69
C ASP A 74 -11.40 13.80 -1.72
N ALA A 75 -11.44 14.21 -0.44
CA ALA A 75 -12.28 13.60 0.58
C ALA A 75 -13.78 13.82 0.29
N GLN A 76 -14.17 15.04 -0.07
CA GLN A 76 -15.55 15.38 -0.41
C GLN A 76 -16.06 14.59 -1.62
N GLN A 77 -15.19 14.36 -2.60
CA GLN A 77 -15.47 13.58 -3.82
C GLN A 77 -15.36 12.06 -3.61
N CYS A 78 -14.86 11.61 -2.45
CA CYS A 78 -14.52 10.21 -2.20
C CYS A 78 -13.61 9.65 -3.30
N LYS A 79 -12.60 10.42 -3.71
CA LYS A 79 -11.72 10.02 -4.82
C LYS A 79 -10.89 8.79 -4.43
N PRO A 80 -10.73 7.76 -5.29
CA PRO A 80 -9.83 6.65 -5.01
C PRO A 80 -8.42 7.14 -4.72
N LYS A 81 -7.76 6.60 -3.69
CA LYS A 81 -6.46 7.09 -3.21
C LYS A 81 -5.38 7.02 -4.30
N ALA A 82 -5.29 5.90 -5.01
CA ALA A 82 -4.34 5.73 -6.11
C ALA A 82 -4.52 6.80 -7.20
N ILE A 83 -5.77 7.13 -7.55
CA ILE A 83 -6.08 8.15 -8.56
C ILE A 83 -5.72 9.55 -8.05
N ALA A 84 -6.16 9.90 -6.85
CA ALA A 84 -5.85 11.18 -6.23
C ALA A 84 -4.34 11.40 -6.13
N ALA A 85 -3.60 10.39 -5.65
CA ALA A 85 -2.14 10.43 -5.58
C ALA A 85 -1.53 10.68 -6.97
N ALA A 86 -1.93 9.94 -7.99
CA ALA A 86 -1.39 10.12 -9.34
C ALA A 86 -1.67 11.52 -9.92
N GLU A 87 -2.87 12.08 -9.72
CA GLU A 87 -3.21 13.43 -10.15
C GLU A 87 -2.31 14.50 -9.51
N HIS A 88 -2.06 14.39 -8.20
CA HIS A 88 -1.22 15.34 -7.48
C HIS A 88 0.27 15.15 -7.83
N LEU A 89 0.75 13.92 -7.90
CA LEU A 89 2.15 13.61 -8.20
C LEU A 89 2.56 14.05 -9.63
N ARG A 90 1.66 13.95 -10.62
CA ARG A 90 1.92 14.46 -11.98
C ARG A 90 2.15 15.97 -12.01
N LYS A 91 1.54 16.72 -11.08
CA LYS A 91 1.80 18.17 -10.92
C LYS A 91 3.15 18.43 -10.26
N ILE A 92 3.66 17.50 -9.45
CA ILE A 92 4.96 17.60 -8.77
C ILE A 92 6.11 17.31 -9.75
N ASN A 93 6.00 16.22 -10.51
CA ASN A 93 7.02 15.87 -11.50
C ASN A 93 6.40 15.17 -12.71
N SER A 94 6.29 15.92 -13.82
CA SER A 94 5.74 15.42 -15.07
C SER A 94 6.71 14.55 -15.88
N GLU A 95 7.97 14.42 -15.44
CA GLU A 95 8.95 13.52 -16.08
C GLU A 95 8.77 12.05 -15.65
N VAL A 96 8.01 11.78 -14.58
CA VAL A 96 7.81 10.43 -14.03
C VAL A 96 6.54 9.81 -14.59
N GLU A 97 6.62 8.58 -15.09
CA GLU A 97 5.45 7.81 -15.46
C GLU A 97 4.72 7.34 -14.19
N ILE A 98 3.47 7.75 -13.99
CA ILE A 98 2.68 7.38 -12.81
C ILE A 98 1.47 6.57 -13.23
N VAL A 99 1.40 5.33 -12.75
CA VAL A 99 0.35 4.34 -13.06
C VAL A 99 -0.48 4.06 -11.79
N PRO A 100 -1.67 4.66 -11.66
CA PRO A 100 -2.57 4.34 -10.55
C PRO A 100 -3.37 3.07 -10.81
N VAL A 101 -3.41 2.17 -9.84
CA VAL A 101 -4.19 0.93 -9.89
C VAL A 101 -5.15 0.89 -8.70
N VAL A 102 -6.43 1.12 -8.95
CA VAL A 102 -7.49 1.02 -7.93
C VAL A 102 -7.87 -0.43 -7.76
N THR A 103 -7.17 -1.14 -6.88
CA THR A 103 -7.42 -2.57 -6.64
C THR A 103 -7.15 -2.94 -5.20
N ASP A 104 -7.93 -3.90 -4.72
CA ASP A 104 -7.49 -4.74 -3.61
C ASP A 104 -6.39 -5.64 -4.15
N VAL A 105 -5.23 -5.67 -3.50
CA VAL A 105 -4.06 -6.36 -4.05
C VAL A 105 -4.16 -7.84 -3.70
N THR A 106 -4.35 -8.64 -4.73
CA THR A 106 -4.61 -10.08 -4.68
C THR A 106 -3.50 -10.81 -5.44
N MET A 107 -3.42 -12.14 -5.35
CA MET A 107 -2.41 -12.90 -6.09
C MET A 107 -2.39 -12.56 -7.59
N GLN A 108 -3.56 -12.50 -8.22
CA GLN A 108 -3.67 -12.27 -9.68
C GLN A 108 -3.15 -10.88 -10.06
N GLU A 109 -3.50 -9.87 -9.27
CA GLU A 109 -3.02 -8.52 -9.46
C GLU A 109 -1.53 -8.39 -9.12
N MET A 110 -1.01 -9.11 -8.12
CA MET A 110 0.41 -9.04 -7.76
C MET A 110 1.31 -9.45 -8.91
N GLU A 111 1.03 -10.56 -9.61
CA GLU A 111 1.88 -11.03 -10.72
C GLU A 111 1.99 -9.98 -11.84
N GLU A 112 0.89 -9.31 -12.18
CA GLU A 112 0.92 -8.23 -13.17
C GLU A 112 1.59 -6.97 -12.62
N LEU A 113 1.32 -6.60 -11.36
CA LEU A 113 1.88 -5.40 -10.73
C LEU A 113 3.41 -5.48 -10.55
N THR A 114 3.95 -6.68 -10.29
CA THR A 114 5.39 -6.89 -10.09
C THR A 114 6.18 -6.98 -11.39
N LYS A 115 5.50 -7.02 -12.53
CA LYS A 115 6.16 -7.11 -13.83
C LYS A 115 7.08 -5.90 -14.03
N GLU A 116 8.36 -6.19 -14.27
CA GLU A 116 9.42 -5.19 -14.48
C GLU A 116 9.61 -4.23 -13.29
N ALA A 117 9.14 -4.57 -12.08
CA ALA A 117 9.42 -3.74 -10.90
C ALA A 117 10.84 -4.01 -10.38
N ASP A 118 11.63 -2.96 -10.20
CA ASP A 118 12.97 -3.04 -9.61
C ASP A 118 12.92 -3.09 -8.07
N LEU A 119 11.84 -2.57 -7.49
CA LEU A 119 11.68 -2.42 -6.05
C LEU A 119 10.20 -2.41 -5.66
N ILE A 120 9.87 -3.11 -4.58
CA ILE A 120 8.58 -3.02 -3.91
C ILE A 120 8.73 -2.18 -2.64
N VAL A 121 7.86 -1.19 -2.45
CA VAL A 121 7.72 -0.43 -1.20
C VAL A 121 6.38 -0.77 -0.57
N ASP A 122 6.42 -1.33 0.65
CA ASP A 122 5.21 -1.63 1.42
C ASP A 122 4.81 -0.46 2.30
N ALA A 123 3.60 0.02 2.06
CA ALA A 123 2.93 1.04 2.84
C ALA A 123 1.53 0.56 3.31
N THR A 124 1.34 -0.76 3.40
CA THR A 124 0.10 -1.41 3.83
C THR A 124 0.01 -1.49 5.35
N ASP A 125 -1.21 -1.65 5.85
CA ASP A 125 -1.53 -1.76 7.27
C ASP A 125 -2.07 -3.15 7.66
N ASN A 126 -2.09 -4.11 6.73
CA ASN A 126 -2.66 -5.43 6.96
C ASN A 126 -1.64 -6.56 6.73
N PHE A 127 -1.73 -7.59 7.56
CA PHE A 127 -0.76 -8.69 7.59
C PHE A 127 -0.86 -9.61 6.38
N ASP A 128 -2.07 -9.84 5.86
CA ASP A 128 -2.32 -10.73 4.74
C ASP A 128 -1.68 -10.23 3.43
N THR A 129 -1.82 -8.93 3.14
CA THR A 129 -1.12 -8.30 2.01
C THR A 129 0.39 -8.35 2.21
N ARG A 130 0.92 -8.17 3.43
CA ARG A 130 2.36 -8.33 3.67
C ARG A 130 2.87 -9.73 3.40
N LEU A 131 2.09 -10.76 3.72
CA LEU A 131 2.42 -12.14 3.35
C LEU A 131 2.34 -12.38 1.83
N LEU A 132 1.41 -11.73 1.13
CA LEU A 132 1.38 -11.72 -0.34
C LEU A 132 2.63 -11.06 -0.93
N ILE A 133 2.98 -9.85 -0.47
CA ILE A 133 4.18 -9.12 -0.89
C ILE A 133 5.43 -9.96 -0.63
N ASN A 134 5.50 -10.59 0.54
CA ASN A 134 6.59 -11.49 0.91
C ASN A 134 6.79 -12.59 -0.12
N ASP A 135 5.73 -13.32 -0.44
CA ASP A 135 5.85 -14.48 -1.32
C ASP A 135 6.15 -14.06 -2.77
N ILE A 136 5.54 -12.97 -3.28
CA ILE A 136 5.83 -12.49 -4.64
C ILE A 136 7.24 -11.89 -4.76
N SER A 137 7.71 -11.15 -3.76
CA SER A 137 9.09 -10.62 -3.70
C SER A 137 10.12 -11.77 -3.76
N GLN A 138 9.88 -12.86 -3.03
CA GLN A 138 10.76 -14.05 -3.07
C GLN A 138 10.64 -14.86 -4.37
N LYS A 139 9.47 -14.86 -5.01
CA LYS A 139 9.23 -15.57 -6.28
C LYS A 139 9.89 -14.87 -7.45
N GLU A 140 9.70 -13.55 -7.56
CA GLU A 140 10.19 -12.73 -8.67
C GLU A 140 11.60 -12.15 -8.42
N ASN A 141 12.18 -12.42 -7.25
CA ASN A 141 13.50 -11.93 -6.84
C ASN A 141 13.61 -10.40 -6.83
N ILE A 142 12.55 -9.72 -6.38
CA ILE A 142 12.46 -8.26 -6.31
C ILE A 142 12.70 -7.79 -4.87
N PRO A 143 13.67 -6.88 -4.62
CA PRO A 143 13.86 -6.26 -3.31
C PRO A 143 12.57 -5.64 -2.77
N TRP A 144 12.37 -5.77 -1.46
CA TRP A 144 11.18 -5.25 -0.79
C TRP A 144 11.56 -4.47 0.47
N ILE A 145 11.08 -3.23 0.57
CA ILE A 145 11.23 -2.41 1.78
C ILE A 145 9.93 -2.45 2.58
N TYR A 146 9.99 -3.13 3.71
CA TYR A 146 8.93 -3.19 4.72
C TYR A 146 8.88 -1.91 5.55
N GLY A 147 7.68 -1.40 5.80
CA GLY A 147 7.41 -0.28 6.70
C GLY A 147 6.10 -0.48 7.47
N GLY A 148 6.08 -0.06 8.73
CA GLY A 148 4.87 -0.09 9.55
C GLY A 148 4.89 0.96 10.65
N CYS A 149 3.73 1.52 10.97
CA CYS A 149 3.56 2.52 12.02
C CYS A 149 2.28 2.27 12.82
N ILE A 150 2.33 2.59 14.12
CA ILE A 150 1.16 2.64 14.99
C ILE A 150 1.42 3.54 16.19
N GLY A 151 0.50 4.43 16.54
CA GLY A 151 0.72 5.43 17.59
C GLY A 151 1.95 6.27 17.26
N SER A 152 2.94 6.23 18.15
CA SER A 152 4.28 6.82 18.01
C SER A 152 5.36 5.84 17.55
N TYR A 153 5.01 4.56 17.38
CA TYR A 153 5.94 3.50 17.02
C TYR A 153 6.09 3.36 15.51
N GLY A 154 7.31 3.09 15.07
CA GLY A 154 7.64 2.79 13.68
C GLY A 154 8.58 1.59 13.57
N VAL A 155 8.48 0.85 12.46
CA VAL A 155 9.38 -0.24 12.09
C VAL A 155 9.67 -0.20 10.60
N THR A 156 10.89 -0.55 10.22
CA THR A 156 11.28 -0.75 8.82
C THR A 156 12.36 -1.81 8.68
N TYR A 157 12.33 -2.51 7.55
CA TYR A 157 13.32 -3.51 7.22
C TYR A 157 13.45 -3.69 5.70
N THR A 158 14.68 -3.81 5.20
CA THR A 158 14.96 -4.11 3.80
C THR A 158 15.10 -5.62 3.64
N ILE A 159 14.24 -6.20 2.81
CA ILE A 159 14.22 -7.63 2.48
C ILE A 159 14.83 -7.79 1.09
N LEU A 160 15.98 -8.46 1.04
CA LEU A 160 16.64 -8.89 -0.20
C LEU A 160 16.35 -10.39 -0.39
N PRO A 161 15.59 -10.78 -1.43
CA PRO A 161 15.28 -12.17 -1.72
C PRO A 161 16.52 -13.07 -1.77
N GLY A 162 16.43 -14.24 -1.16
CA GLY A 162 17.55 -15.18 -1.11
C GLY A 162 18.72 -14.77 -0.21
N GLU A 163 18.79 -13.54 0.30
CA GLU A 163 19.88 -13.04 1.15
C GLU A 163 19.44 -12.84 2.60
N THR A 164 18.49 -11.94 2.84
CA THR A 164 17.98 -11.62 4.19
C THR A 164 16.89 -12.60 4.62
N PRO A 165 16.53 -12.68 5.92
CA PRO A 165 15.25 -13.27 6.31
C PRO A 165 14.09 -12.56 5.61
N CYS A 166 13.11 -13.33 5.13
CA CYS A 166 11.87 -12.79 4.60
C CYS A 166 10.91 -12.44 5.75
N PHE A 167 9.82 -11.73 5.46
CA PHE A 167 8.83 -11.35 6.47
C PHE A 167 8.26 -12.55 7.23
N ARG A 168 8.04 -13.69 6.56
CA ARG A 168 7.58 -14.92 7.22
C ARG A 168 8.60 -15.51 8.20
N CYS A 169 9.89 -15.31 7.97
CA CYS A 169 10.93 -15.70 8.93
C CYS A 169 10.92 -14.82 10.20
N LEU A 170 10.54 -13.55 10.05
CA LEU A 170 10.50 -12.59 11.15
C LEU A 170 9.21 -12.72 11.97
N MET A 171 8.11 -13.12 11.31
CA MET A 171 6.77 -13.18 11.88
C MET A 171 6.42 -14.63 12.23
N ASP A 172 7.19 -15.23 13.13
CA ASP A 172 7.00 -16.64 13.51
C ASP A 172 5.73 -16.87 14.34
N HIS A 173 5.12 -15.81 14.88
CA HIS A 173 3.78 -15.81 15.48
C HIS A 173 3.09 -14.47 15.15
N PRO A 174 1.91 -14.45 14.49
CA PRO A 174 1.14 -13.23 14.33
C PRO A 174 0.62 -12.81 15.72
N MET A 175 1.28 -11.83 16.34
CA MET A 175 0.69 -11.11 17.45
C MET A 175 -0.47 -10.30 16.87
N GLY A 176 -1.70 -10.73 17.15
CA GLY A 176 -2.85 -9.85 17.02
C GLY A 176 -2.55 -8.55 17.78
N GLY A 177 -2.54 -7.44 17.07
CA GLY A 177 -2.16 -6.14 17.59
C GLY A 177 -3.18 -5.08 17.24
N ALA A 178 -3.12 -3.96 17.96
CA ALA A 178 -3.87 -2.77 17.61
C ALA A 178 -3.59 -2.33 16.16
N THR A 179 -4.55 -1.68 15.51
CA THR A 179 -4.37 -1.03 14.20
C THR A 179 -4.23 0.48 14.39
N CYS A 180 -3.83 1.21 13.33
CA CYS A 180 -3.87 2.68 13.33
C CYS A 180 -5.24 3.22 13.74
N ASP A 181 -6.31 2.50 13.39
CA ASP A 181 -7.69 2.92 13.67
C ASP A 181 -8.11 2.62 15.12
N THR A 182 -7.38 1.76 15.86
CA THR A 182 -7.68 1.46 17.28
C THR A 182 -6.70 2.10 18.26
N ALA A 183 -5.42 2.29 17.89
CA ALA A 183 -4.41 2.93 18.74
C ALA A 183 -4.09 4.38 18.34
N GLY A 184 -4.65 4.87 17.24
CA GLY A 184 -4.26 6.13 16.63
C GLY A 184 -2.88 6.05 15.95
N ILE A 185 -2.48 7.15 15.33
CA ILE A 185 -1.17 7.30 14.68
C ILE A 185 -0.85 8.79 14.52
N ILE A 186 0.39 9.17 14.83
CA ILE A 186 0.88 10.54 14.66
C ILE A 186 1.75 10.68 13.41
N GLN A 187 1.60 11.80 12.70
CA GLN A 187 2.32 12.07 11.46
C GLN A 187 3.86 11.98 11.57
N PRO A 188 4.52 12.41 12.67
CA PRO A 188 5.98 12.29 12.79
C PRO A 188 6.51 10.84 12.73
N ALA A 189 5.77 9.88 13.30
CA ALA A 189 6.15 8.47 13.22
C ALA A 189 6.12 7.95 11.77
N VAL A 190 5.12 8.40 10.99
CA VAL A 190 5.02 8.12 9.55
C VAL A 190 6.23 8.68 8.80
N GLN A 191 6.56 9.96 9.03
CA GLN A 191 7.67 10.62 8.33
C GLN A 191 9.02 9.98 8.63
N MET A 192 9.25 9.53 9.86
CA MET A 192 10.48 8.81 10.20
C MET A 192 10.59 7.46 9.50
N VAL A 193 9.51 6.67 9.43
CA VAL A 193 9.54 5.41 8.67
C VAL A 193 9.76 5.69 7.19
N VAL A 194 9.06 6.67 6.61
CA VAL A 194 9.23 7.07 5.20
C VAL A 194 10.66 7.50 4.91
N ALA A 195 11.27 8.31 5.78
CA ALA A 195 12.66 8.74 5.61
C ALA A 195 13.61 7.54 5.49
N HIS A 196 13.40 6.50 6.31
CA HIS A 196 14.18 5.27 6.21
C HIS A 196 13.83 4.44 4.97
N GLN A 197 12.55 4.28 4.63
CA GLN A 197 12.16 3.55 3.42
C GLN A 197 12.71 4.20 2.16
N VAL A 198 12.60 5.52 2.03
CA VAL A 198 13.11 6.31 0.91
C VAL A 198 14.64 6.24 0.83
N THR A 199 15.34 6.25 1.98
CA THR A 199 16.80 6.11 2.01
C THR A 199 17.24 4.74 1.47
N GLU A 200 16.59 3.67 1.90
CA GLU A 200 16.89 2.32 1.41
C GLU A 200 16.50 2.16 -0.06
N ALA A 201 15.39 2.77 -0.48
CA ALA A 201 14.99 2.81 -1.89
C ALA A 201 16.08 3.48 -2.73
N MET A 202 16.53 4.70 -2.36
CA MET A 202 17.59 5.40 -3.09
C MET A 202 18.83 4.52 -3.29
N LYS A 203 19.29 3.83 -2.24
CA LYS A 203 20.44 2.91 -2.31
C LYS A 203 20.22 1.79 -3.31
N ILE A 204 19.07 1.11 -3.25
CA ILE A 204 18.71 0.04 -4.20
C ILE A 204 18.66 0.60 -5.63
N LEU A 205 18.05 1.76 -5.83
CA LEU A 205 17.84 2.34 -7.17
C LEU A 205 19.13 2.84 -7.83
N VAL A 206 20.19 3.12 -7.05
CA VAL A 206 21.54 3.40 -7.58
C VAL A 206 22.46 2.17 -7.62
N ASP A 207 21.93 1.01 -7.22
CA ASP A 207 22.60 -0.27 -7.06
C ASP A 207 23.73 -0.28 -5.99
N ASP A 208 23.61 0.53 -4.93
CA ASP A 208 24.53 0.56 -3.79
C ASP A 208 24.03 -0.35 -2.65
N PHE A 209 24.08 -1.67 -2.90
CA PHE A 209 23.59 -2.68 -1.97
C PHE A 209 24.44 -2.80 -0.69
N GLU A 210 25.72 -2.46 -0.74
CA GLU A 210 26.63 -2.50 0.42
C GLU A 210 26.27 -1.42 1.47
N ALA A 211 25.68 -0.31 1.03
CA ALA A 211 25.22 0.75 1.92
C ALA A 211 23.90 0.43 2.65
N LEU A 212 23.20 -0.66 2.28
CA LEU A 212 21.90 -1.00 2.86
C LEU A 212 21.98 -1.28 4.36
N ARG A 213 20.89 -0.96 5.05
CA ARG A 213 20.76 -1.24 6.47
C ARG A 213 20.60 -2.75 6.67
N GLY A 214 21.65 -3.42 7.17
CA GLY A 214 21.62 -4.84 7.55
C GLY A 214 20.85 -5.18 8.84
N THR A 215 20.00 -4.29 9.36
CA THR A 215 19.26 -4.45 10.62
C THR A 215 17.79 -4.09 10.47
N MET A 216 16.93 -4.73 11.25
CA MET A 216 15.57 -4.26 11.46
C MET A 216 15.59 -3.07 12.41
N LEU A 217 15.07 -1.94 11.97
CA LEU A 217 14.99 -0.72 12.77
C LEU A 217 13.57 -0.56 13.31
N SER A 218 13.44 -0.33 14.61
CA SER A 218 12.20 0.07 15.26
C SER A 218 12.46 1.24 16.20
N PHE A 219 11.46 2.09 16.39
CA PHE A 219 11.56 3.24 17.28
C PHE A 219 10.21 3.60 17.90
N ASP A 220 10.25 4.34 19.00
CA ASP A 220 9.13 5.11 19.55
C ASP A 220 9.56 6.58 19.57
N ILE A 221 8.97 7.39 18.67
CA ILE A 221 9.36 8.79 18.56
C ILE A 221 8.92 9.62 19.77
N TRP A 222 7.83 9.25 20.44
CA TRP A 222 7.31 10.01 21.59
C TRP A 222 8.21 9.85 22.80
N ASN A 223 8.70 8.63 23.01
CA ASN A 223 9.60 8.31 24.13
C ASN A 223 11.09 8.40 23.74
N ASN A 224 11.41 8.84 22.52
CA ASN A 224 12.77 8.98 21.99
C ASN A 224 13.60 7.67 22.04
N GLN A 225 12.96 6.53 21.78
CA GLN A 225 13.61 5.21 21.84
C GLN A 225 13.91 4.68 20.45
N TYR A 226 15.08 4.05 20.29
CA TYR A 226 15.54 3.45 19.05
C TYR A 226 16.13 2.07 19.30
N LEU A 227 15.79 1.11 18.45
CA LEU A 227 16.28 -0.25 18.51
C LEU A 227 16.62 -0.72 17.10
N SER A 228 17.84 -1.21 16.92
CA SER A 228 18.35 -1.73 15.65
C SER A 228 18.86 -3.16 15.86
N LEU A 229 18.13 -4.14 15.35
CA LEU A 229 18.39 -5.57 15.58
C LEU A 229 18.95 -6.25 14.33
N LYS A 230 20.05 -7.01 14.48
CA LYS A 230 20.51 -7.94 13.45
C LYS A 230 19.61 -9.18 13.47
N VAL A 231 18.83 -9.37 12.41
CA VAL A 231 17.83 -10.45 12.32
C VAL A 231 18.26 -11.60 11.41
N ASN A 232 19.50 -11.60 10.89
CA ASN A 232 19.99 -12.57 9.91
C ASN A 232 19.82 -14.03 10.38
N ARG A 233 19.94 -14.28 11.69
CA ARG A 233 19.76 -15.62 12.30
C ARG A 233 18.31 -16.12 12.25
N GLN A 234 17.33 -15.27 11.94
CA GLN A 234 15.93 -15.66 11.79
C GLN A 234 15.64 -16.34 10.45
N LYS A 235 16.55 -16.25 9.48
CA LYS A 235 16.36 -16.89 8.18
C LYS A 235 16.40 -18.42 8.35
N LYS A 236 15.30 -19.09 8.01
CA LYS A 236 15.15 -20.54 8.12
C LYS A 236 15.33 -21.21 6.77
N SER A 237 16.17 -22.25 6.69
CA SER A 237 16.30 -23.09 5.50
C SER A 237 15.00 -23.82 5.13
N THR A 238 14.11 -24.01 6.10
CA THR A 238 12.78 -24.62 5.97
C THR A 238 11.66 -23.61 5.71
N CYS A 239 11.95 -22.31 5.57
CA CYS A 239 10.91 -21.32 5.31
C CYS A 239 10.23 -21.60 3.95
N PRO A 240 8.88 -21.67 3.89
CA PRO A 240 8.18 -21.99 2.64
C PRO A 240 8.26 -20.86 1.59
N SER A 241 8.75 -19.67 1.96
CA SER A 241 8.89 -18.52 1.06
C SER A 241 10.33 -18.31 0.58
N CYS A 242 11.32 -18.35 1.49
CA CYS A 242 12.73 -18.04 1.16
C CYS A 242 13.72 -19.18 1.44
N GLY A 243 13.23 -20.34 1.91
CA GLY A 243 14.06 -21.51 2.20
C GLY A 243 14.44 -22.30 0.95
N ASN A 244 14.90 -23.52 1.17
CA ASN A 244 15.39 -24.43 0.12
C ASN A 244 14.25 -24.99 -0.74
N VAL A 245 13.08 -25.23 -0.13
CA VAL A 245 11.87 -25.72 -0.81
C VAL A 245 10.81 -24.65 -0.69
N ARG A 246 10.52 -23.95 -1.79
CA ARG A 246 9.64 -22.78 -1.82
C ARG A 246 8.28 -23.16 -2.37
N THR A 247 7.24 -22.98 -1.58
CA THR A 247 5.84 -23.28 -1.94
C THR A 247 4.98 -22.02 -2.05
N TYR A 248 5.49 -20.87 -1.61
CA TYR A 248 4.82 -19.56 -1.67
C TYR A 248 3.34 -19.61 -1.21
N PRO A 249 3.06 -19.96 0.06
CA PRO A 249 1.72 -20.31 0.52
C PRO A 249 0.66 -19.24 0.28
N SER A 250 1.04 -17.96 0.29
CA SER A 250 0.13 -16.84 0.08
C SER A 250 -0.25 -16.64 -1.38
N LEU A 251 0.48 -17.24 -2.33
CA LEU A 251 0.18 -17.20 -3.77
C LEU A 251 -0.63 -18.44 -4.23
N THR A 252 -1.56 -18.91 -3.39
CA THR A 252 -2.43 -20.07 -3.69
C THR A 252 -3.90 -19.66 -3.85
N PHE A 253 -4.64 -20.38 -4.70
CA PHE A 253 -6.03 -20.05 -5.07
C PHE A 253 -7.01 -20.02 -3.88
N GLU A 254 -6.78 -20.85 -2.87
CA GLU A 254 -7.62 -20.94 -1.66
C GLU A 254 -7.62 -19.64 -0.83
N ALA A 255 -6.69 -18.72 -1.08
CA ALA A 255 -6.62 -17.42 -0.41
C ALA A 255 -7.59 -16.34 -0.97
N GLN A 256 -8.37 -16.63 -2.02
CA GLN A 256 -9.06 -15.59 -2.84
C GLN A 256 -10.42 -15.08 -2.33
N MET A 257 -11.19 -15.85 -1.54
CA MET A 257 -12.53 -15.42 -1.08
C MET A 257 -12.48 -14.90 0.36
N LYS A 258 -12.44 -13.59 0.55
CA LYS A 258 -12.50 -12.98 1.89
C LYS A 258 -13.60 -11.93 2.01
N THR A 259 -14.38 -12.06 3.07
CA THR A 259 -15.16 -10.95 3.64
C THR A 259 -14.37 -10.47 4.84
N GLU A 260 -14.01 -9.20 4.88
CA GLU A 260 -13.14 -8.67 5.94
C GLU A 260 -13.86 -7.54 6.67
N VAL A 261 -13.78 -7.58 8.00
CA VAL A 261 -14.14 -6.46 8.86
C VAL A 261 -12.93 -5.53 8.93
N LEU A 262 -13.12 -4.27 8.54
CA LEU A 262 -12.07 -3.26 8.67
C LEU A 262 -12.07 -2.75 10.12
N CYS A 263 -11.15 -3.30 10.92
CA CYS A 263 -10.98 -2.97 12.34
C CYS A 263 -10.89 -1.44 12.54
N GLY A 264 -11.71 -0.91 13.45
CA GLY A 264 -11.74 0.51 13.81
C GLY A 264 -12.58 1.41 12.88
N ARG A 265 -13.16 0.89 11.80
CA ARG A 265 -13.99 1.68 10.86
C ARG A 265 -15.50 1.39 10.93
N ASN A 266 -15.94 0.47 11.78
CA ASN A 266 -17.33 -0.06 11.77
C ASN A 266 -17.81 -0.36 10.33
N THR A 267 -16.98 -1.08 9.56
CA THR A 267 -17.14 -1.24 8.12
C THR A 267 -16.79 -2.66 7.69
N VAL A 268 -17.65 -3.26 6.86
CA VAL A 268 -17.38 -4.55 6.20
C VAL A 268 -17.02 -4.32 4.73
N GLN A 269 -15.89 -4.89 4.28
CA GLN A 269 -15.58 -5.02 2.86
C GLN A 269 -16.16 -6.32 2.31
N ILE A 270 -16.90 -6.20 1.20
CA ILE A 270 -17.39 -7.33 0.42
C ILE A 270 -16.64 -7.37 -0.90
N ARG A 271 -16.07 -8.52 -1.20
CA ARG A 271 -15.46 -8.84 -2.49
C ARG A 271 -16.22 -10.00 -3.14
N PRO A 272 -16.81 -9.83 -4.34
CA PRO A 272 -17.43 -10.93 -5.05
C PRO A 272 -16.36 -11.93 -5.52
N GLY A 273 -16.67 -13.22 -5.47
CA GLY A 273 -15.73 -14.29 -5.85
C GLY A 273 -15.42 -14.38 -7.34
N ILE A 274 -16.20 -13.69 -8.19
CA ILE A 274 -15.94 -13.54 -9.62
C ILE A 274 -15.86 -12.03 -9.89
N LYS A 275 -14.75 -11.58 -10.50
CA LYS A 275 -14.55 -10.19 -10.88
C LYS A 275 -15.63 -9.81 -11.90
N LYS A 276 -16.53 -8.90 -11.53
CA LYS A 276 -17.64 -8.46 -12.37
C LYS A 276 -17.50 -6.97 -12.59
N ILE A 277 -17.28 -6.56 -13.84
CA ILE A 277 -17.27 -5.15 -14.22
C ILE A 277 -18.73 -4.67 -14.16
N LEU A 278 -19.03 -3.81 -13.18
CA LEU A 278 -20.35 -3.24 -13.00
C LEU A 278 -20.53 -1.97 -13.85
N ASN A 279 -21.70 -1.86 -14.49
CA ASN A 279 -22.11 -0.60 -15.10
C ASN A 279 -22.68 0.34 -14.02
N LEU A 280 -21.85 1.24 -13.51
CA LEU A 280 -22.23 2.17 -12.44
C LEU A 280 -23.37 3.11 -12.86
N GLU A 281 -23.57 3.40 -14.15
CA GLU A 281 -24.69 4.24 -14.60
C GLU A 281 -26.03 3.55 -14.46
N GLU A 282 -26.07 2.26 -14.81
CA GLU A 282 -27.28 1.46 -14.68
C GLU A 282 -27.67 1.30 -13.20
N ILE A 283 -26.68 1.01 -12.35
CA ILE A 283 -26.89 0.89 -10.90
C ILE A 283 -27.33 2.22 -10.30
N GLN A 284 -26.72 3.35 -10.70
CA GLN A 284 -27.16 4.68 -10.24
C GLN A 284 -28.62 4.95 -10.62
N LYS A 285 -29.02 4.71 -11.87
CA LYS A 285 -30.41 4.92 -12.32
C LYS A 285 -31.41 4.06 -11.53
N ARG A 286 -31.03 2.84 -11.17
CA ARG A 286 -31.83 1.95 -10.32
C ARG A 286 -31.97 2.51 -8.90
N LEU A 287 -30.87 2.92 -8.28
CA LEU A 287 -30.81 3.35 -6.88
C LEU A 287 -31.34 4.76 -6.64
N GLN A 288 -31.19 5.68 -7.60
CA GLN A 288 -31.68 7.07 -7.53
C GLN A 288 -33.19 7.16 -7.27
N LYS A 289 -33.96 6.11 -7.59
CA LYS A 289 -35.40 6.05 -7.31
C LYS A 289 -35.73 6.02 -5.82
N SER A 290 -34.77 5.65 -4.97
CA SER A 290 -35.00 5.42 -3.54
C SER A 290 -34.02 6.17 -2.64
N VAL A 291 -32.80 6.46 -3.12
CA VAL A 291 -31.75 7.10 -2.33
C VAL A 291 -30.97 8.11 -3.15
N ASN A 292 -30.38 9.11 -2.49
CA ASN A 292 -29.46 10.02 -3.14
C ASN A 292 -28.11 9.32 -3.39
N VAL A 293 -27.67 9.29 -4.65
CA VAL A 293 -26.46 8.59 -5.07
C VAL A 293 -25.46 9.58 -5.64
N LYS A 294 -24.28 9.65 -5.03
CA LYS A 294 -23.12 10.34 -5.60
C LYS A 294 -22.37 9.37 -6.51
N LYS A 295 -22.14 9.77 -7.76
CA LYS A 295 -21.35 9.01 -8.73
C LYS A 295 -20.05 9.73 -9.03
N THR A 296 -18.97 8.95 -9.12
CA THR A 296 -17.73 9.33 -9.81
C THR A 296 -17.49 8.34 -10.96
N PRO A 297 -16.49 8.55 -11.83
CA PRO A 297 -16.10 7.55 -12.83
C PRO A 297 -15.68 6.20 -12.22
N TYR A 298 -15.31 6.16 -10.94
CA TYR A 298 -14.69 5.00 -10.30
C TYR A 298 -15.59 4.29 -9.28
N LEU A 299 -16.55 5.01 -8.69
CA LEU A 299 -17.41 4.46 -7.64
C LEU A 299 -18.77 5.15 -7.54
N LEU A 300 -19.70 4.48 -6.85
CA LEU A 300 -20.95 5.04 -6.34
C LEU A 300 -20.88 5.13 -4.82
N SER A 301 -21.38 6.22 -4.25
CA SER A 301 -21.52 6.43 -2.81
C SER A 301 -22.94 6.85 -2.48
N PHE A 302 -23.59 6.15 -1.55
CA PHE A 302 -24.98 6.40 -1.19
C PHE A 302 -25.28 5.96 0.25
N LEU A 303 -26.34 6.50 0.84
CA LEU A 303 -26.79 6.17 2.18
C LEU A 303 -28.11 5.40 2.10
N VAL A 304 -28.22 4.29 2.82
CA VAL A 304 -29.45 3.51 2.98
C VAL A 304 -29.67 3.30 4.46
N ASP A 305 -30.79 3.77 4.99
CA ASP A 305 -31.06 3.80 6.42
C ASP A 305 -29.88 4.47 7.17
N GLU A 306 -29.19 3.72 8.02
CA GLU A 306 -27.99 4.15 8.76
C GLU A 306 -26.66 3.69 8.10
N TYR A 307 -26.74 2.93 7.00
CA TYR A 307 -25.57 2.31 6.36
C TYR A 307 -25.11 3.12 5.15
N ARG A 308 -23.85 3.53 5.15
CA ARG A 308 -23.24 4.18 4.00
C ARG A 308 -22.56 3.13 3.13
N PHE A 309 -22.86 3.15 1.83
CA PHE A 309 -22.27 2.29 0.82
C PHE A 309 -21.25 3.04 0.00
N VAL A 310 -20.15 2.35 -0.35
CA VAL A 310 -19.20 2.75 -1.39
C VAL A 310 -18.99 1.54 -2.30
N LEU A 311 -19.47 1.61 -3.55
CA LEU A 311 -19.42 0.53 -4.54
C LEU A 311 -18.45 0.88 -5.67
N PHE A 312 -17.50 -0.01 -5.95
CA PHE A 312 -16.51 0.15 -7.01
C PHE A 312 -16.94 -0.55 -8.32
N THR A 313 -16.30 -0.18 -9.42
CA THR A 313 -16.53 -0.77 -10.75
C THR A 313 -16.22 -2.27 -10.83
N ASP A 314 -15.33 -2.79 -9.98
CA ASP A 314 -14.95 -4.21 -9.90
C ASP A 314 -15.95 -5.07 -9.09
N GLY A 315 -17.03 -4.45 -8.58
CA GLY A 315 -18.04 -5.08 -7.76
C GLY A 315 -17.72 -5.11 -6.27
N ARG A 316 -16.53 -4.68 -5.85
CA ARG A 316 -16.19 -4.56 -4.44
C ARG A 316 -17.02 -3.46 -3.78
N ALA A 317 -17.40 -3.66 -2.53
CA ALA A 317 -18.15 -2.66 -1.77
C ALA A 317 -17.67 -2.52 -0.33
N PHE A 318 -17.71 -1.29 0.19
CA PHE A 318 -17.65 -1.00 1.61
C PHE A 318 -19.04 -0.68 2.13
N ILE A 319 -19.41 -1.33 3.23
CA ILE A 319 -20.66 -1.08 3.95
C ILE A 319 -20.29 -0.57 5.34
N HIS A 320 -20.40 0.74 5.52
CA HIS A 320 -20.17 1.41 6.79
C HIS A 320 -21.41 1.33 7.68
N GLY A 321 -21.21 1.35 8.99
CA GLY A 321 -22.27 1.26 10.00
C GLY A 321 -22.45 -0.14 10.58
N THR A 322 -21.67 -1.13 10.14
CA THR A 322 -21.75 -2.50 10.66
C THR A 322 -20.40 -3.21 10.67
N ASN A 323 -20.24 -4.14 11.61
CA ASN A 323 -19.19 -5.16 11.64
C ASN A 323 -19.75 -6.57 11.42
N ASP A 324 -21.07 -6.72 11.23
CA ASP A 324 -21.71 -8.01 11.01
C ASP A 324 -21.63 -8.38 9.52
N MET A 325 -20.78 -9.37 9.21
CA MET A 325 -20.58 -9.88 7.86
C MET A 325 -21.86 -10.46 7.23
N LYS A 326 -22.75 -11.10 8.02
CA LYS A 326 -23.99 -11.67 7.47
C LYS A 326 -24.96 -10.57 7.08
N MET A 327 -25.07 -9.54 7.93
CA MET A 327 -25.86 -8.35 7.65
C MET A 327 -25.32 -7.62 6.41
N ALA A 328 -24.02 -7.37 6.34
CA ALA A 328 -23.38 -6.74 5.20
C ALA A 328 -23.65 -7.52 3.89
N LYS A 329 -23.52 -8.85 3.90
CA LYS A 329 -23.82 -9.70 2.74
C LYS A 329 -25.28 -9.60 2.31
N ARG A 330 -26.23 -9.60 3.25
CA ARG A 330 -27.66 -9.43 2.97
C ARG A 330 -27.95 -8.06 2.36
N LEU A 331 -27.33 -7.01 2.91
CA LEU A 331 -27.43 -5.64 2.41
C LEU A 331 -26.88 -5.51 0.98
N TYR A 332 -25.70 -6.06 0.73
CA TYR A 332 -25.11 -6.09 -0.61
C TYR A 332 -26.00 -6.82 -1.62
N ALA A 333 -26.49 -8.02 -1.28
CA ALA A 333 -27.39 -8.78 -2.15
C ALA A 333 -28.71 -8.05 -2.44
N LYS A 334 -29.24 -7.30 -1.45
CA LYS A 334 -30.49 -6.55 -1.60
C LYS A 334 -30.37 -5.35 -2.55
N TYR A 335 -29.27 -4.59 -2.47
CA TYR A 335 -29.15 -3.32 -3.19
C TYR A 335 -28.28 -3.40 -4.45
N ILE A 336 -27.31 -4.32 -4.48
CA ILE A 336 -26.38 -4.49 -5.61
C ILE A 336 -26.73 -5.72 -6.45
N GLY A 337 -27.17 -6.80 -5.80
CA GLY A 337 -27.55 -8.08 -6.42
C GLY A 337 -28.59 -8.00 -7.53
#